data_AF-A0A3C0J8X2-F1
#
_entry.id   AF-A0A3C0J8X2-F1
#
_cell.length_a   1.000
_cell.length_b   1.000
_cell.length_c   1.000
_cell.angle_alpha   90.00
_cell.angle_beta   90.00
_cell.angle_gamma   90.00
#
_symmetry.space_group_name_H-M   'P 1'
#
loop_
_entity.id
_entity.type
_entity.pdbx_description
1 polymer ?
#
loop_
_entity_poly.entity_id
_entity_poly.type
_entity_poly.pdbx_seq_one_letter_code
_entity_poly.pdbx_strand_id
1 'polypeptide(L)'
;MLPIKLDLTEKVAATLRKLRLEHPVNGEVLTAEGLSKAIGNNRAWMSQIESRRLKKIKREDIIKIYKLLHNESDDKIAEQIAEADLCSPFETRYDSDLSFVNDSYSEGIVSLDNLMSDLRDVLLAEYKKLDNPERNSLLGCVESMIDNFRNDYEHTNTIYTMPISYADPEYFGEKYAKEYYKSLDVVCSKYVMLLSEAFHKADTDSFLASANDIYIDTLQDIKSIDSNISSEEMMNLTMWIQDFSKRTFDYIDRLQDGHTHDTALSLNDLFRMIEELLSAFFVKLKLTYTFSIPVPTVQSTKDELNAKQLEISNALMLIIQHIQSNKSK
;
A
#
# COMPACT_ATOMS: atom_id res chain seq x y z
N MET A 1 -20.57 -29.40 1.02
CA MET A 1 -20.62 -30.84 1.38
C MET A 1 -19.41 -31.55 0.78
N LEU A 2 -18.64 -32.32 1.56
CA LEU A 2 -17.50 -33.11 1.07
C LEU A 2 -17.90 -33.97 -0.14
N PRO A 3 -17.06 -34.15 -1.17
CA PRO A 3 -17.39 -35.06 -2.28
C PRO A 3 -17.44 -36.52 -1.79
N ILE A 4 -18.22 -37.38 -2.47
CA ILE A 4 -18.35 -38.81 -2.12
C ILE A 4 -16.98 -39.51 -2.10
N LYS A 5 -16.10 -39.09 -3.01
CA LYS A 5 -14.67 -39.43 -3.01
C LYS A 5 -13.87 -38.15 -3.24
N LEU A 6 -12.94 -37.86 -2.34
CA LEU A 6 -12.04 -36.72 -2.43
C LEU A 6 -10.72 -37.14 -3.05
N ASP A 7 -10.17 -36.32 -3.95
CA ASP A 7 -8.84 -36.52 -4.52
C ASP A 7 -7.75 -36.26 -3.47
N LEU A 8 -6.81 -37.19 -3.36
CA LEU A 8 -5.66 -37.09 -2.45
C LEU A 8 -4.56 -36.25 -3.08
N THR A 9 -4.77 -34.94 -3.09
CA THR A 9 -3.75 -33.95 -3.42
C THR A 9 -2.63 -33.96 -2.35
N GLU A 10 -1.52 -33.28 -2.65
CA GLU A 10 -0.43 -33.10 -1.67
C GLU A 10 -0.92 -32.46 -0.37
N LYS A 11 -1.73 -31.40 -0.51
CA LYS A 11 -2.33 -30.65 0.59
C LYS A 11 -3.20 -31.56 1.46
N VAL A 12 -4.14 -32.29 0.87
CA VAL A 12 -5.05 -33.17 1.62
C VAL A 12 -4.29 -34.25 2.39
N ALA A 13 -3.28 -34.88 1.77
CA ALA A 13 -2.47 -35.91 2.44
C ALA A 13 -1.62 -35.32 3.60
N ALA A 14 -1.08 -34.11 3.42
CA ALA A 14 -0.32 -33.40 4.45
C ALA A 14 -1.21 -32.96 5.61
N THR A 15 -2.41 -32.40 5.35
CA THR A 15 -3.36 -31.99 6.37
C THR A 15 -3.82 -33.18 7.21
N LEU A 16 -4.18 -34.31 6.59
CA LEU A 16 -4.56 -35.53 7.33
C LEU A 16 -3.41 -36.10 8.17
N ARG A 17 -2.17 -36.00 7.70
CA ARG A 17 -0.98 -36.40 8.47
C ARG A 17 -0.76 -35.49 9.67
N LYS A 18 -0.87 -34.16 9.46
CA LYS A 18 -0.74 -33.15 10.51
C LYS A 18 -1.80 -33.33 11.58
N LEU A 19 -3.05 -33.50 11.18
CA LEU A 19 -4.19 -33.77 12.06
C LEU A 19 -3.93 -34.98 12.96
N ARG A 20 -3.43 -36.10 12.42
CA ARG A 20 -3.09 -37.29 13.20
C ARG A 20 -2.00 -37.03 14.25
N LEU A 21 -1.06 -36.13 13.97
CA LEU A 21 0.06 -35.83 14.85
C LEU A 21 -0.32 -34.82 15.95
N GLU A 22 -1.23 -33.90 15.66
CA GLU A 22 -1.61 -32.80 16.56
C GLU A 22 -2.78 -33.16 17.49
N HIS A 23 -3.56 -34.19 17.16
CA HIS A 23 -4.71 -34.62 17.95
C HIS A 23 -4.46 -36.00 18.59
N PRO A 24 -3.85 -36.04 19.81
CA PRO A 24 -3.64 -37.29 20.53
C PRO A 24 -4.97 -37.87 21.01
N VAL A 25 -5.09 -39.19 20.94
CA VAL A 25 -6.26 -39.93 21.43
C VAL A 25 -5.84 -40.65 22.71
N ASN A 26 -6.54 -40.38 23.82
CA ASN A 26 -6.17 -40.87 25.16
C ASN A 26 -4.74 -40.48 25.60
N GLY A 27 -4.28 -39.31 25.17
CA GLY A 27 -2.96 -38.77 25.55
C GLY A 27 -1.78 -39.29 24.70
N GLU A 28 -2.02 -40.17 23.72
CA GLU A 28 -0.99 -40.68 22.81
C GLU A 28 -1.27 -40.30 21.35
N VAL A 29 -0.20 -39.95 20.63
CA VAL A 29 -0.27 -39.68 19.19
C VAL A 29 -0.40 -41.02 18.45
N LEU A 30 -1.47 -41.17 17.68
CA LEU A 30 -1.72 -42.41 16.94
C LEU A 30 -0.69 -42.59 15.81
N THR A 31 -0.13 -43.80 15.70
CA THR A 31 0.63 -44.20 14.51
C THR A 31 -0.31 -44.35 13.30
N ALA A 32 0.21 -44.29 12.07
CA ALA A 32 -0.62 -44.50 10.88
C ALA A 32 -1.32 -45.88 10.88
N GLU A 33 -0.64 -46.93 11.38
CA GLU A 33 -1.26 -48.24 11.58
C GLU A 33 -2.35 -48.19 12.67
N GLY A 34 -2.08 -47.48 13.78
CA GLY A 34 -3.03 -47.29 14.87
C GLY A 34 -4.32 -46.60 14.43
N LEU A 35 -4.21 -45.48 13.70
CA LEU A 35 -5.36 -44.78 13.13
C LEU A 35 -6.13 -45.66 12.16
N SER A 36 -5.44 -46.39 11.28
CA SER A 36 -6.09 -47.29 10.32
C SER A 36 -6.95 -48.35 10.99
N LYS A 37 -6.43 -48.99 12.06
CA LYS A 37 -7.17 -49.99 12.84
C LYS A 37 -8.35 -49.37 13.56
N ALA A 38 -8.17 -48.19 14.17
CA ALA A 38 -9.19 -47.54 14.97
C ALA A 38 -10.44 -47.15 14.16
N ILE A 39 -10.27 -46.81 12.87
CA ILE A 39 -11.38 -46.51 11.96
C ILE A 39 -11.89 -47.74 11.16
N GLY A 40 -11.35 -48.94 11.43
CA GLY A 40 -11.79 -50.19 10.80
C GLY A 40 -11.22 -50.48 9.41
N ASN A 41 -10.08 -49.89 9.05
CA ASN A 41 -9.40 -50.09 7.78
C ASN A 41 -8.17 -51.03 7.91
N ASN A 42 -7.59 -51.44 6.77
CA ASN A 42 -6.42 -52.32 6.77
C ASN A 42 -5.19 -51.60 7.38
N ARG A 43 -4.24 -52.36 7.96
CA ARG A 43 -3.09 -51.82 8.72
C ARG A 43 -2.24 -50.79 7.95
N ALA A 44 -2.15 -50.92 6.63
CA ALA A 44 -1.34 -50.05 5.78
C ALA A 44 -2.13 -48.87 5.20
N TRP A 45 -3.44 -48.81 5.41
CA TRP A 45 -4.34 -47.91 4.68
C TRP A 45 -3.97 -46.44 4.88
N MET A 46 -3.83 -45.98 6.13
CA MET A 46 -3.47 -44.58 6.39
C MET A 46 -2.08 -44.23 5.87
N SER A 47 -1.12 -45.16 5.96
CA SER A 47 0.22 -44.97 5.37
C SER A 47 0.15 -44.80 3.85
N GLN A 48 -0.77 -45.48 3.17
CA GLN A 48 -1.00 -45.33 1.73
C GLN A 48 -1.71 -44.02 1.37
N ILE A 49 -2.54 -43.48 2.26
CA ILE A 49 -3.16 -42.15 2.15
C ILE A 49 -2.09 -41.07 2.30
N GLU A 50 -1.30 -41.10 3.37
CA GLU A 50 -0.25 -40.11 3.65
C GLU A 50 0.86 -40.09 2.60
N SER A 51 1.19 -41.25 2.02
CA SER A 51 2.17 -41.37 0.93
C SER A 51 1.58 -41.12 -0.47
N ARG A 52 0.27 -40.83 -0.58
CA ARG A 52 -0.47 -40.67 -1.85
C ARG A 52 -0.32 -41.86 -2.82
N ARG A 53 -0.08 -43.05 -2.29
CA ARG A 53 -0.14 -44.31 -3.06
C ARG A 53 -1.57 -44.59 -3.50
N LEU A 54 -2.54 -44.29 -2.64
CA LEU A 54 -3.94 -44.14 -3.03
C LEU A 54 -4.17 -42.75 -3.60
N LYS A 55 -5.03 -42.65 -4.62
CA LYS A 55 -5.35 -41.38 -5.30
C LYS A 55 -6.63 -40.71 -4.81
N LYS A 56 -7.49 -41.48 -4.13
CA LYS A 56 -8.79 -41.01 -3.62
C LYS A 56 -9.08 -41.59 -2.24
N ILE A 57 -9.82 -40.85 -1.43
CA ILE A 57 -10.36 -41.27 -0.13
C ILE A 57 -11.88 -41.11 -0.13
N LYS A 58 -12.60 -42.04 0.52
CA LYS A 58 -14.07 -41.96 0.61
C LYS A 58 -14.48 -40.98 1.71
N ARG A 59 -15.59 -40.27 1.49
CA ARG A 59 -16.19 -39.37 2.49
C ARG A 59 -16.37 -40.03 3.86
N GLU A 60 -16.92 -41.24 3.88
CA GLU A 60 -17.17 -42.00 5.12
C GLU A 60 -15.90 -42.23 5.93
N ASP A 61 -14.76 -42.46 5.27
CA ASP A 61 -13.48 -42.66 5.94
C ASP A 61 -12.92 -41.35 6.49
N ILE A 62 -13.12 -40.22 5.79
CA ILE A 62 -12.76 -38.89 6.28
C ILE A 62 -13.55 -38.57 7.56
N ILE A 63 -14.87 -38.77 7.55
CA ILE A 63 -15.73 -38.52 8.71
C ILE A 63 -15.26 -39.34 9.91
N LYS A 64 -14.95 -40.63 9.72
CA LYS A 64 -14.44 -41.49 10.81
C LYS A 64 -13.12 -40.99 11.40
N ILE A 65 -12.21 -40.46 10.57
CA ILE A 65 -10.94 -39.87 11.04
C ILE A 65 -11.24 -38.67 11.95
N TYR A 66 -12.10 -37.75 11.48
CA TYR A 66 -12.42 -36.52 12.21
C TYR A 66 -13.17 -36.79 13.50
N LYS A 67 -14.13 -37.72 13.50
CA LYS A 67 -14.81 -38.17 14.71
C LYS A 67 -13.84 -38.69 15.77
N LEU A 68 -12.89 -39.51 15.37
CA LEU A 68 -11.94 -40.11 16.29
C LEU A 68 -10.94 -39.09 16.84
N LEU A 69 -10.38 -38.23 15.98
CA LEU A 69 -9.32 -37.30 16.37
C LEU A 69 -9.85 -36.05 17.10
N HIS A 70 -11.06 -35.59 16.79
CA HIS A 70 -11.71 -34.48 17.50
C HIS A 70 -12.61 -34.93 18.65
N ASN A 71 -12.71 -36.25 18.90
CA ASN A 71 -13.65 -36.82 19.88
C ASN A 71 -15.10 -36.37 19.63
N GLU A 72 -15.49 -36.28 18.35
CA GLU A 72 -16.83 -35.87 17.91
C GLU A 72 -17.70 -37.11 17.64
N SER A 73 -18.91 -37.10 18.19
CA SER A 73 -19.88 -38.19 18.10
C SER A 73 -20.86 -38.03 16.94
N ASP A 74 -21.10 -36.80 16.47
CA ASP A 74 -22.01 -36.49 15.37
C ASP A 74 -21.30 -36.53 14.00
N ASP A 75 -21.81 -37.35 13.08
CA ASP A 75 -21.29 -37.47 11.72
C ASP A 75 -21.34 -36.15 10.94
N LYS A 76 -22.38 -35.34 11.17
CA LYS A 76 -22.57 -34.06 10.46
C LYS A 76 -21.57 -33.01 10.93
N ILE A 77 -21.31 -32.94 12.23
CA ILE A 77 -20.33 -32.00 12.79
C ILE A 77 -18.92 -32.40 12.33
N ALA A 78 -18.59 -33.69 12.38
CA ALA A 78 -17.31 -34.18 11.87
C ALA A 78 -17.15 -33.97 10.36
N GLU A 79 -18.22 -34.12 9.55
CA GLU A 79 -18.19 -33.81 8.12
C GLU A 79 -17.96 -32.32 7.87
N GLN A 80 -18.58 -31.44 8.66
CA GLN A 80 -18.39 -29.98 8.55
C GLN A 80 -16.96 -29.55 8.89
N ILE A 81 -16.38 -30.09 9.98
CA ILE A 81 -14.99 -29.81 10.35
C ILE A 81 -14.05 -30.31 9.24
N ALA A 82 -14.27 -31.53 8.75
CA ALA A 82 -13.47 -32.10 7.68
C ALA A 82 -13.57 -31.31 6.36
N GLU A 83 -14.76 -30.76 6.05
CA GLU A 83 -14.96 -29.90 4.90
C GLU A 83 -14.19 -28.59 5.05
N ALA A 84 -14.26 -27.96 6.23
CA ALA A 84 -13.50 -26.75 6.53
C ALA A 84 -11.99 -27.00 6.42
N ASP A 85 -11.47 -28.10 6.96
CA ASP A 85 -10.02 -28.36 6.95
C ASP A 85 -9.47 -28.80 5.59
N LEU A 86 -10.19 -29.67 4.88
CA LEU A 86 -9.69 -30.33 3.67
C LEU A 86 -10.13 -29.63 2.39
N CYS A 87 -11.20 -28.85 2.44
CA CYS A 87 -11.78 -28.16 1.29
C CYS A 87 -11.79 -26.64 1.44
N SER A 88 -11.35 -26.06 2.57
CA SER A 88 -11.12 -24.61 2.64
C SER A 88 -10.01 -24.18 1.67
N PRO A 89 -10.25 -23.10 0.88
CA PRO A 89 -9.22 -22.49 0.05
C PRO A 89 -8.07 -21.88 0.86
N PHE A 90 -8.26 -21.59 2.16
CA PHE A 90 -7.27 -20.90 2.98
C PHE A 90 -6.37 -21.86 3.78
N GLU A 91 -5.07 -21.55 3.79
CA GLU A 91 -4.16 -21.92 4.88
C GLU A 91 -4.62 -21.19 6.14
N THR A 92 -4.75 -21.92 7.25
CA THR A 92 -5.10 -21.37 8.56
C THR A 92 -4.08 -20.31 9.00
N ARG A 93 -4.41 -19.03 8.82
CA ARG A 93 -4.10 -18.03 9.85
C ARG A 93 -5.36 -17.87 10.68
N TYR A 94 -5.31 -18.46 11.87
CA TYR A 94 -6.14 -18.08 13.00
C TYR A 94 -6.04 -16.56 13.18
N ASP A 95 -7.18 -15.87 13.11
CA ASP A 95 -7.58 -14.99 14.20
C ASP A 95 -9.05 -15.27 14.51
N SER A 96 -9.26 -15.50 15.79
CA SER A 96 -10.54 -15.65 16.45
C SER A 96 -11.44 -14.45 16.19
N ASP A 97 -12.64 -14.69 15.67
CA ASP A 97 -13.87 -14.43 16.41
C ASP A 97 -15.09 -14.88 15.60
N LEU A 98 -15.95 -15.64 16.27
CA LEU A 98 -17.24 -16.10 15.77
C LEU A 98 -18.12 -14.91 15.41
N SER A 99 -18.44 -14.77 14.13
CA SER A 99 -19.76 -14.28 13.71
C SER A 99 -20.21 -15.08 12.49
N PHE A 100 -21.48 -15.50 12.50
CA PHE A 100 -22.12 -16.21 11.40
C PHE A 100 -21.98 -15.39 10.12
N VAL A 101 -21.12 -15.84 9.21
CA VAL A 101 -20.96 -15.22 7.90
C VAL A 101 -22.07 -15.74 6.99
N ASN A 102 -23.01 -14.85 6.70
CA ASN A 102 -24.10 -14.97 5.74
C ASN A 102 -23.65 -15.68 4.45
N ASP A 103 -24.34 -16.73 3.98
CA ASP A 103 -23.96 -17.55 2.80
C ASP A 103 -23.73 -16.73 1.50
N SER A 104 -24.30 -15.52 1.41
CA SER A 104 -24.04 -14.57 0.31
C SER A 104 -22.62 -13.99 0.31
N TYR A 105 -21.98 -13.89 1.47
CA TYR A 105 -20.63 -13.32 1.61
C TYR A 105 -19.56 -14.32 1.16
N SER A 106 -19.76 -15.61 1.42
CA SER A 106 -18.84 -16.67 0.96
C SER A 106 -18.88 -16.83 -0.57
N GLU A 107 -20.06 -16.74 -1.20
CA GLU A 107 -20.19 -16.71 -2.67
C GLU A 107 -19.52 -15.48 -3.30
N GLY A 108 -19.64 -14.32 -2.64
CA GLY A 108 -18.97 -13.08 -3.05
C GLY A 108 -17.44 -13.18 -3.00
N ILE A 109 -16.90 -13.78 -1.94
CA ILE A 109 -15.44 -14.02 -1.81
C ILE A 109 -14.94 -14.95 -2.91
N VAL A 110 -15.61 -16.07 -3.15
CA VAL A 110 -15.21 -17.01 -4.21
C VAL A 110 -15.24 -16.33 -5.58
N SER A 111 -16.24 -15.51 -5.84
CA SER A 111 -16.34 -14.74 -7.09
C SER A 111 -15.21 -13.72 -7.22
N LEU A 112 -14.88 -13.01 -6.14
CA LEU A 112 -13.75 -12.08 -6.11
C LEU A 112 -12.41 -12.80 -6.35
N ASP A 113 -12.16 -13.91 -5.68
CA ASP A 113 -10.92 -14.68 -5.83
C ASP A 113 -10.73 -15.18 -7.27
N ASN A 114 -11.81 -15.64 -7.90
CA ASN A 114 -11.77 -16.04 -9.31
C ASN A 114 -11.42 -14.85 -10.22
N LEU A 115 -12.07 -13.69 -10.03
CA LEU A 115 -11.77 -12.47 -10.79
C LEU A 115 -10.33 -11.98 -10.59
N MET A 116 -9.82 -12.07 -9.36
CA MET A 116 -8.44 -11.72 -9.04
C MET A 116 -7.43 -12.69 -9.68
N SER A 117 -7.77 -13.98 -9.75
CA SER A 117 -6.97 -14.97 -10.48
C SER A 117 -6.95 -14.69 -11.98
N ASP A 118 -8.09 -14.34 -12.57
CA ASP A 118 -8.20 -14.00 -13.98
C ASP A 118 -7.39 -12.72 -14.30
N LEU A 119 -7.50 -11.68 -13.46
CA LEU A 119 -6.70 -10.46 -13.60
C LEU A 119 -5.20 -10.76 -13.49
N ARG A 120 -4.79 -11.58 -12.52
CA ARG A 120 -3.39 -12.01 -12.38
C ARG A 120 -2.89 -12.67 -13.66
N ASP A 121 -3.67 -13.57 -14.25
CA ASP A 121 -3.26 -14.31 -15.43
C ASP A 121 -3.14 -13.39 -16.66
N VAL A 122 -4.02 -12.38 -16.80
CA VAL A 122 -3.88 -11.29 -17.79
C VAL A 122 -2.59 -10.50 -17.59
N LEU A 123 -2.33 -10.02 -16.38
CA LEU A 123 -1.13 -9.23 -16.08
C LEU A 123 0.16 -10.05 -16.27
N LEU A 124 0.15 -11.34 -15.90
CA LEU A 124 1.28 -12.25 -16.12
C LEU A 124 1.53 -12.51 -17.61
N ALA A 125 0.48 -12.58 -18.42
CA ALA A 125 0.61 -12.74 -19.86
C ALA A 125 1.28 -11.51 -20.49
N GLU A 126 0.90 -10.30 -20.09
CA GLU A 126 1.55 -9.07 -20.54
C GLU A 126 2.98 -8.95 -20.01
N TYR A 127 3.22 -9.20 -18.73
CA TYR A 127 4.55 -9.14 -18.10
C TYR A 127 5.60 -9.98 -18.86
N LYS A 128 5.20 -11.15 -19.38
CA LYS A 128 6.07 -12.05 -20.15
C LYS A 128 6.50 -11.47 -21.50
N LYS A 129 5.75 -10.52 -22.07
CA LYS A 129 6.05 -9.87 -23.35
C LYS A 129 6.97 -8.66 -23.21
N LEU A 130 7.06 -8.08 -22.01
CA LEU A 130 7.75 -6.82 -21.74
C LEU A 130 9.25 -6.98 -21.43
N ASP A 131 9.98 -5.90 -21.63
CA ASP A 131 11.40 -5.72 -21.30
C ASP A 131 11.59 -5.42 -19.80
N ASN A 132 12.83 -5.46 -19.27
CA ASN A 132 13.07 -5.21 -17.85
C ASN A 132 12.58 -3.82 -17.33
N PRO A 133 12.78 -2.69 -18.02
CA PRO A 133 12.25 -1.41 -17.58
C PRO A 133 10.72 -1.38 -17.55
N GLU A 134 10.08 -1.93 -18.58
CA GLU A 134 8.62 -1.95 -18.73
C GLU A 134 7.95 -2.91 -17.73
N ARG A 135 8.62 -4.00 -17.37
CA ARG A 135 8.22 -4.90 -16.28
C ARG A 135 8.14 -4.16 -14.95
N ASN A 136 9.12 -3.31 -14.64
CA ASN A 136 9.10 -2.50 -13.42
C ASN A 136 7.95 -1.48 -13.45
N SER A 137 7.65 -0.88 -14.61
CA SER A 137 6.48 -0.02 -14.77
C SER A 137 5.16 -0.75 -14.52
N LEU A 138 5.04 -2.01 -14.99
CA LEU A 138 3.86 -2.83 -14.72
C LEU A 138 3.72 -3.17 -13.23
N LEU A 139 4.82 -3.49 -12.54
CA LEU A 139 4.81 -3.70 -11.09
C LEU A 139 4.39 -2.44 -10.33
N GLY A 140 4.96 -1.28 -10.69
CA GLY A 140 4.57 0.01 -10.10
C GLY A 140 3.11 0.39 -10.37
N CYS A 141 2.54 -0.03 -11.50
CA CYS A 141 1.11 0.10 -11.78
C CYS A 141 0.28 -0.70 -10.76
N VAL A 142 0.64 -1.96 -10.49
CA VAL A 142 -0.05 -2.80 -9.49
C VAL A 142 0.08 -2.21 -8.09
N GLU A 143 1.26 -1.70 -7.71
CA GLU A 143 1.46 -0.99 -6.43
C GLU A 143 0.54 0.23 -6.33
N SER A 144 0.46 1.04 -7.39
CA SER A 144 -0.43 2.21 -7.44
C SER A 144 -1.91 1.81 -7.31
N MET A 145 -2.34 0.71 -7.93
CA MET A 145 -3.70 0.18 -7.77
C MET A 145 -4.01 -0.17 -6.30
N ILE A 146 -3.06 -0.82 -5.63
CA ILE A 146 -3.19 -1.20 -4.22
C ILE A 146 -3.29 0.06 -3.36
N ASP A 147 -2.41 1.04 -3.56
CA ASP A 147 -2.38 2.26 -2.76
C ASP A 147 -3.63 3.11 -2.99
N ASN A 148 -4.13 3.19 -4.22
CA ASN A 148 -5.38 3.88 -4.52
C ASN A 148 -6.57 3.30 -3.72
N PHE A 149 -6.74 1.97 -3.74
CA PHE A 149 -7.82 1.34 -2.95
C PHE A 149 -7.63 1.46 -1.44
N ARG A 150 -6.38 1.49 -0.95
CA ARG A 150 -6.09 1.68 0.49
C ARG A 150 -6.39 3.10 0.95
N ASN A 151 -6.05 4.10 0.14
CA ASN A 151 -6.15 5.51 0.51
C ASN A 151 -7.55 6.08 0.24
N ASP A 152 -8.20 5.66 -0.85
CA ASP A 152 -9.52 6.16 -1.25
C ASP A 152 -10.29 5.11 -2.06
N TYR A 153 -10.99 4.21 -1.36
CA TYR A 153 -11.72 3.11 -1.98
C TYR A 153 -12.84 3.60 -2.92
N GLU A 154 -13.61 4.61 -2.52
CA GLU A 154 -14.83 5.04 -3.23
C GLU A 154 -14.50 5.66 -4.59
N HIS A 155 -13.54 6.59 -4.62
CA HIS A 155 -13.12 7.21 -5.88
C HIS A 155 -12.38 6.20 -6.76
N THR A 156 -11.53 5.35 -6.17
CA THR A 156 -10.81 4.31 -6.93
C THR A 156 -11.78 3.33 -7.59
N ASN A 157 -12.79 2.87 -6.85
CA ASN A 157 -13.85 2.02 -7.39
C ASN A 157 -14.61 2.71 -8.53
N THR A 158 -14.94 3.99 -8.38
CA THR A 158 -15.59 4.79 -9.44
C THR A 158 -14.73 4.86 -10.69
N ILE A 159 -13.43 5.08 -10.56
CA ILE A 159 -12.50 5.17 -11.69
C ILE A 159 -12.34 3.81 -12.37
N TYR A 160 -12.06 2.75 -11.62
CA TYR A 160 -11.75 1.43 -12.20
C TYR A 160 -12.96 0.70 -12.75
N THR A 161 -14.18 1.11 -12.39
CA THR A 161 -15.41 0.59 -12.99
C THR A 161 -15.79 1.28 -14.31
N MET A 162 -15.11 2.37 -14.70
CA MET A 162 -15.32 2.99 -16.01
C MET A 162 -14.60 2.19 -17.11
N PRO A 163 -15.32 1.52 -18.03
CA PRO A 163 -14.69 0.80 -19.11
C PRO A 163 -13.99 1.79 -20.06
N ILE A 164 -12.73 1.51 -20.40
CA ILE A 164 -11.98 2.31 -21.37
C ILE A 164 -12.71 2.32 -22.71
N SER A 165 -13.25 1.18 -23.14
CA SER A 165 -14.13 1.06 -24.32
C SER A 165 -15.28 0.11 -24.02
N TYR A 166 -16.47 0.40 -24.56
CA TYR A 166 -17.66 -0.45 -24.40
C TYR A 166 -17.68 -1.66 -25.36
N ALA A 167 -16.79 -1.66 -26.37
CA ALA A 167 -16.59 -2.73 -27.32
C ALA A 167 -15.16 -2.65 -27.87
N ASP A 168 -14.68 -3.69 -28.55
CA ASP A 168 -13.41 -3.64 -29.28
C ASP A 168 -13.47 -2.55 -30.38
N PRO A 169 -12.63 -1.49 -30.31
CA PRO A 169 -12.64 -0.43 -31.30
C PRO A 169 -12.36 -0.92 -32.73
N GLU A 170 -11.69 -2.07 -32.91
CA GLU A 170 -11.44 -2.66 -34.22
C GLU A 170 -12.73 -3.03 -34.97
N TYR A 171 -13.85 -3.21 -34.26
CA TYR A 171 -15.18 -3.42 -34.84
C TYR A 171 -15.59 -2.30 -35.81
N PHE A 172 -15.15 -1.06 -35.57
CA PHE A 172 -15.44 0.08 -36.44
C PHE A 172 -14.54 0.16 -37.67
N GLY A 173 -13.56 -0.73 -37.80
CA GLY A 173 -12.54 -0.71 -38.83
C GLY A 173 -11.31 0.13 -38.46
N GLU A 174 -10.17 -0.24 -39.03
CA GLU A 174 -8.83 0.26 -38.64
C GLU A 174 -8.73 1.80 -38.58
N LYS A 175 -9.32 2.50 -39.55
CA LYS A 175 -9.30 3.97 -39.59
C LYS A 175 -9.94 4.58 -38.33
N TYR A 176 -11.15 4.13 -37.98
CA TYR A 176 -11.91 4.69 -36.88
C TYR A 176 -11.38 4.21 -35.52
N ALA A 177 -10.82 3.01 -35.44
CA ALA A 177 -10.09 2.54 -34.28
C ALA A 177 -8.88 3.45 -33.96
N LYS A 178 -8.08 3.82 -34.98
CA LYS A 178 -6.95 4.76 -34.80
C LYS A 178 -7.40 6.15 -34.36
N GLU A 179 -8.48 6.68 -34.93
CA GLU A 179 -9.06 7.97 -34.52
C GLU A 179 -9.55 7.93 -33.07
N TYR A 180 -10.14 6.81 -32.66
CA TYR A 180 -10.54 6.55 -31.27
C TYR A 180 -9.35 6.55 -30.31
N TYR A 181 -8.30 5.76 -30.57
CA TYR A 181 -7.13 5.70 -29.69
C TYR A 181 -6.43 7.05 -29.55
N LYS A 182 -6.33 7.82 -30.64
CA LYS A 182 -5.80 9.19 -30.58
C LYS A 182 -6.64 10.10 -29.68
N SER A 183 -7.95 9.92 -29.67
CA SER A 183 -8.85 10.66 -28.76
C SER A 183 -8.70 10.19 -27.32
N LEU A 184 -8.52 8.88 -27.12
CA LEU A 184 -8.29 8.28 -25.81
C LEU A 184 -6.98 8.80 -25.18
N ASP A 185 -5.90 8.92 -25.95
CA ASP A 185 -4.63 9.49 -25.47
C ASP A 185 -4.82 10.87 -24.85
N VAL A 186 -5.65 11.72 -25.47
CA VAL A 186 -5.99 13.06 -24.98
C VAL A 186 -6.80 12.98 -23.67
N VAL A 187 -7.73 12.04 -23.57
CA VAL A 187 -8.53 11.82 -22.35
C VAL A 187 -7.64 11.34 -21.20
N CYS A 188 -6.79 10.34 -21.43
CA CYS A 188 -5.84 9.82 -20.45
C CYS A 188 -4.89 10.92 -19.96
N SER A 189 -4.33 11.72 -20.88
CA SER A 189 -3.43 12.84 -20.52
C SER A 189 -4.13 13.87 -19.63
N LYS A 190 -5.38 14.24 -19.98
CA LYS A 190 -6.17 15.17 -19.18
C LYS A 190 -6.53 14.61 -17.81
N TYR A 191 -6.88 13.33 -17.73
CA TYR A 191 -7.22 12.67 -16.49
C TYR A 191 -6.06 12.71 -15.49
N VAL A 192 -4.85 12.33 -15.93
CA VAL A 192 -3.63 12.38 -15.11
C VAL A 192 -3.36 13.81 -14.63
N MET A 193 -3.43 14.77 -15.55
CA MET A 193 -3.20 16.19 -15.23
C MET A 193 -4.21 16.71 -14.19
N LEU A 194 -5.50 16.43 -14.36
CA LEU A 194 -6.55 16.92 -13.47
C LEU A 194 -6.46 16.29 -12.06
N LEU A 195 -6.11 15.00 -11.97
CA LEU A 195 -5.89 14.36 -10.68
C LEU A 195 -4.67 14.94 -9.96
N SER A 196 -3.55 15.11 -10.68
CA SER A 196 -2.35 15.73 -10.12
C SER A 196 -2.65 17.15 -9.63
N GLU A 197 -3.43 17.91 -10.39
CA GLU A 197 -3.81 19.27 -10.03
C GLU A 197 -4.71 19.32 -8.79
N ALA A 198 -5.68 18.40 -8.67
CA ALA A 198 -6.53 18.32 -7.48
C ALA A 198 -5.70 18.08 -6.20
N PHE A 199 -4.71 17.19 -6.28
CA PHE A 199 -3.82 16.90 -5.16
C PHE A 199 -2.89 18.07 -4.83
N HIS A 200 -2.22 18.65 -5.83
CA HIS A 200 -1.33 19.80 -5.62
C HIS A 200 -2.08 21.01 -5.05
N LYS A 201 -3.33 21.23 -5.48
CA LYS A 201 -4.18 22.26 -4.91
C LYS A 201 -4.45 21.99 -3.42
N ALA A 202 -4.86 20.77 -3.07
CA ALA A 202 -5.14 20.41 -1.69
C ALA A 202 -3.90 20.53 -0.79
N ASP A 203 -2.74 20.09 -1.25
CA ASP A 203 -1.47 20.21 -0.51
C ASP A 203 -1.07 21.69 -0.30
N THR A 204 -1.21 22.52 -1.34
CA THR A 204 -0.93 23.96 -1.25
C THR A 204 -1.90 24.66 -0.31
N ASP A 205 -3.21 24.39 -0.42
CA ASP A 205 -4.21 24.96 0.47
C ASP A 205 -3.98 24.56 1.92
N SER A 206 -3.62 23.28 2.17
CA SER A 206 -3.27 22.79 3.50
C SER A 206 -2.04 23.50 4.06
N PHE A 207 -1.01 23.71 3.25
CA PHE A 207 0.17 24.47 3.64
C PHE A 207 -0.20 25.91 3.99
N LEU A 208 -0.92 26.62 3.11
CA LEU A 208 -1.30 28.02 3.33
C LEU A 208 -2.18 28.20 4.57
N ALA A 209 -3.05 27.24 4.86
CA ALA A 209 -3.89 27.24 6.06
C ALA A 209 -3.08 27.06 7.36
N SER A 210 -1.98 26.30 7.33
CA SER A 210 -1.16 25.96 8.50
C SER A 210 0.16 26.74 8.60
N ALA A 211 0.52 27.54 7.59
CA ALA A 211 1.81 28.20 7.50
C ALA A 211 2.12 29.10 8.71
N ASN A 212 1.14 29.83 9.24
CA ASN A 212 1.33 30.65 10.44
C ASN A 212 1.67 29.80 11.68
N ASP A 213 0.95 28.70 11.88
CA ASP A 213 1.15 27.83 13.05
C ASP A 213 2.52 27.14 12.96
N ILE A 214 2.85 26.59 11.78
CA ILE A 214 4.17 26.00 11.50
C ILE A 214 5.29 27.01 11.77
N TYR A 215 5.13 28.25 11.30
CA TYR A 215 6.10 29.32 11.52
C TYR A 215 6.26 29.65 13.02
N ILE A 216 5.16 29.83 13.75
CA ILE A 216 5.19 30.19 15.18
C ILE A 216 5.88 29.09 15.98
N ASP A 217 5.48 27.83 15.78
CA ASP A 217 6.01 26.68 16.50
C ASP A 217 7.51 26.50 16.20
N THR A 218 7.87 26.51 14.92
CA THR A 218 9.28 26.37 14.50
C THR A 218 10.14 27.51 15.06
N LEU A 219 9.63 28.75 15.05
CA LEU A 219 10.36 29.90 15.61
C LEU A 219 10.55 29.77 17.12
N GLN A 220 9.54 29.28 17.84
CA GLN A 220 9.62 29.03 19.27
C GLN A 220 10.66 27.95 19.60
N ASP A 221 10.68 26.87 18.82
CA ASP A 221 11.65 25.79 19.00
C ASP A 221 13.08 26.27 18.74
N ILE A 222 13.30 27.04 17.66
CA ILE A 222 14.58 27.69 17.39
C ILE A 222 14.98 28.60 18.54
N LYS A 223 14.06 29.42 19.05
CA LYS A 223 14.33 30.28 20.21
C LYS A 223 14.62 29.51 21.50
N SER A 224 14.25 28.25 21.58
CA SER A 224 14.48 27.38 22.74
C SER A 224 15.80 26.59 22.64
N ILE A 225 16.51 26.63 21.50
CA ILE A 225 17.85 26.07 21.34
C ILE A 225 18.77 26.56 22.46
N ASP A 226 19.33 25.61 23.21
CA ASP A 226 20.28 25.78 24.30
C ASP A 226 21.46 24.79 24.18
N SER A 227 22.24 24.58 25.25
CA SER A 227 23.39 23.67 25.23
C SER A 227 23.02 22.18 25.24
N ASN A 228 21.77 21.82 25.50
CA ASN A 228 21.32 20.44 25.67
C ASN A 228 20.60 19.89 24.43
N ILE A 229 20.22 20.74 23.48
CA ILE A 229 19.56 20.30 22.25
C ILE A 229 20.50 19.43 21.41
N SER A 230 19.96 18.33 20.90
CA SER A 230 20.71 17.39 20.09
C SER A 230 20.93 17.91 18.67
N SER A 231 21.98 17.41 18.00
CA SER A 231 22.19 17.68 16.57
C SER A 231 21.04 17.16 15.71
N GLU A 232 20.34 16.12 16.15
CA GLU A 232 19.19 15.55 15.44
C GLU A 232 17.98 16.50 15.49
N GLU A 233 17.66 17.03 16.67
CA GLU A 233 16.60 18.03 16.84
C GLU A 233 16.89 19.29 16.02
N MET A 234 18.13 19.79 16.04
CA MET A 234 18.52 20.93 15.19
C MET A 234 18.39 20.59 13.70
N MET A 235 18.72 19.36 13.29
CA MET A 235 18.55 18.94 11.89
C MET A 235 17.07 18.86 11.50
N ASN A 236 16.21 18.38 12.39
CA ASN A 236 14.76 18.37 12.17
C ASN A 236 14.22 19.79 11.95
N LEU A 237 14.67 20.78 12.73
CA LEU A 237 14.30 22.18 12.53
C LEU A 237 14.80 22.72 11.17
N THR A 238 15.99 22.32 10.71
CA THR A 238 16.43 22.69 9.34
C THR A 238 15.56 22.07 8.25
N MET A 239 15.09 20.84 8.45
CA MET A 239 14.19 20.18 7.50
C MET A 239 12.83 20.87 7.44
N TRP A 240 12.29 21.34 8.58
CA TRP A 240 11.05 22.12 8.61
C TRP A 240 11.17 23.42 7.81
N ILE A 241 12.26 24.18 7.99
CA ILE A 241 12.49 25.41 7.21
C ILE A 241 12.65 25.10 5.72
N GLN A 242 13.34 24.01 5.38
CA GLN A 242 13.52 23.57 4.01
C GLN A 242 12.19 23.21 3.34
N ASP A 243 11.32 22.46 4.03
CA ASP A 243 9.99 22.09 3.52
C ASP A 243 9.09 23.33 3.37
N PHE A 244 9.10 24.23 4.36
CA PHE A 244 8.38 25.51 4.30
C PHE A 244 8.81 26.34 3.08
N SER A 245 10.12 26.43 2.84
CA SER A 245 10.68 27.12 1.69
C SER A 245 10.22 26.46 0.39
N LYS A 246 10.35 25.14 0.27
CA LYS A 246 9.90 24.39 -0.91
C LYS A 246 8.42 24.66 -1.22
N ARG A 247 7.53 24.50 -0.23
CA ARG A 247 6.08 24.73 -0.39
C ARG A 247 5.76 26.19 -0.75
N THR A 248 6.57 27.15 -0.30
CA THR A 248 6.45 28.55 -0.72
C THR A 248 6.77 28.73 -2.21
N PHE A 249 7.80 28.06 -2.74
CA PHE A 249 8.10 28.09 -4.17
C PHE A 249 7.05 27.34 -4.99
N ASP A 250 6.56 26.19 -4.51
CA ASP A 250 5.47 25.45 -5.17
C ASP A 250 4.20 26.33 -5.27
N TYR A 251 3.90 27.13 -4.24
CA TYR A 251 2.81 28.11 -4.28
C TYR A 251 3.04 29.22 -5.34
N ILE A 252 4.27 29.72 -5.49
CA ILE A 252 4.59 30.71 -6.54
C ILE A 252 4.37 30.12 -7.93
N ASP A 253 4.90 28.93 -8.19
CA ASP A 253 4.75 28.25 -9.49
C ASP A 253 3.24 28.11 -9.82
N ARG A 254 2.41 27.76 -8.82
CA ARG A 254 0.94 27.70 -9.00
C ARG A 254 0.30 29.06 -9.32
N LEU A 255 0.73 30.14 -8.68
CA LEU A 255 0.25 31.49 -9.01
C LEU A 255 0.65 31.90 -10.43
N GLN A 256 1.85 31.50 -10.89
CA GLN A 256 2.33 31.77 -12.25
C GLN A 256 1.54 31.01 -13.31
N ASP A 257 1.09 29.80 -13.00
CA ASP A 257 0.20 28.99 -13.83
C ASP A 257 -1.26 29.51 -13.83
N GLY A 258 -1.54 30.59 -13.08
CA GLY A 258 -2.84 31.26 -13.05
C GLY A 258 -3.83 30.64 -12.06
N HIS A 259 -3.38 29.79 -11.16
CA HIS A 259 -4.21 29.25 -10.10
C HIS A 259 -4.46 30.27 -8.99
N THR A 260 -5.63 30.17 -8.35
CA THR A 260 -6.03 31.03 -7.22
C THR A 260 -6.26 30.20 -5.97
N HIS A 261 -5.86 30.73 -4.82
CA HIS A 261 -5.98 30.10 -3.52
C HIS A 261 -6.68 31.04 -2.55
N ASP A 262 -7.53 30.50 -1.68
CA ASP A 262 -8.23 31.28 -0.65
C ASP A 262 -7.33 31.42 0.57
N THR A 263 -6.52 32.48 0.58
CA THR A 263 -5.59 32.77 1.68
C THR A 263 -5.42 34.26 1.89
N ALA A 264 -5.22 34.64 3.15
CA ALA A 264 -4.82 36.00 3.52
C ALA A 264 -3.29 36.20 3.46
N LEU A 265 -2.51 35.12 3.30
CA LEU A 265 -1.05 35.20 3.28
C LEU A 265 -0.55 35.69 1.92
N SER A 266 0.22 36.77 1.94
CA SER A 266 0.95 37.24 0.76
C SER A 266 2.28 36.52 0.60
N LEU A 267 2.86 36.55 -0.61
CA LEU A 267 4.23 36.05 -0.82
C LEU A 267 5.24 36.75 0.10
N ASN A 268 5.06 38.05 0.36
CA ASN A 268 5.91 38.79 1.30
C ASN A 268 5.81 38.24 2.72
N ASP A 269 4.63 37.80 3.16
CA ASP A 269 4.47 37.19 4.48
C ASP A 269 5.24 35.87 4.58
N LEU A 270 5.13 35.01 3.57
CA LEU A 270 5.81 33.72 3.53
C LEU A 270 7.34 33.87 3.50
N PHE A 271 7.87 34.76 2.66
CA PHE A 271 9.32 35.00 2.62
C PHE A 271 9.85 35.66 3.89
N ARG A 272 9.07 36.58 4.51
CA ARG A 272 9.42 37.13 5.82
C ARG A 272 9.54 36.02 6.86
N MET A 273 8.59 35.08 6.90
CA MET A 273 8.64 33.95 7.83
C MET A 273 9.92 33.12 7.64
N ILE A 274 10.28 32.78 6.39
CA ILE A 274 11.51 32.03 6.09
C ILE A 274 12.76 32.79 6.56
N GLU A 275 12.87 34.07 6.22
CA GLU A 275 14.02 34.89 6.59
C GLU A 275 14.14 35.08 8.11
N GLU A 276 13.02 35.23 8.81
CA GLU A 276 12.99 35.33 10.28
C GLU A 276 13.39 34.02 10.96
N LEU A 277 12.90 32.87 10.46
CA LEU A 277 13.30 31.55 10.96
C LEU A 277 14.81 31.33 10.79
N LEU A 278 15.34 31.57 9.59
CA LEU A 278 16.78 31.45 9.32
C LEU A 278 17.60 32.42 10.17
N SER A 279 17.17 33.67 10.28
CA SER A 279 17.85 34.69 11.09
C SER A 279 17.89 34.30 12.56
N ALA A 280 16.77 33.80 13.11
CA ALA A 280 16.71 33.30 14.48
C ALA A 280 17.69 32.14 14.70
N PHE A 281 17.80 31.23 13.72
CA PHE A 281 18.73 30.11 13.76
C PHE A 281 20.19 30.58 13.74
N PHE A 282 20.53 31.51 12.85
CA PHE A 282 21.87 32.09 12.78
C PHE A 282 22.26 32.79 14.09
N VAL A 283 21.34 33.54 14.70
CA VAL A 283 21.56 34.17 16.01
C VAL A 283 21.88 33.12 17.08
N LYS A 284 21.11 32.03 17.12
CA LYS A 284 21.32 30.94 18.09
C LYS A 284 22.67 30.24 17.91
N LEU A 285 23.07 30.01 16.67
CA LEU A 285 24.35 29.38 16.34
C LEU A 285 25.54 30.37 16.30
N LYS A 286 25.30 31.66 16.56
CA LYS A 286 26.31 32.74 16.47
C LYS A 286 27.00 32.77 15.10
N LEU A 287 26.23 32.49 14.07
CA LEU A 287 26.64 32.55 12.68
C LEU A 287 26.23 33.91 12.08
N THR A 288 26.84 34.26 10.95
CA THR A 288 26.49 35.49 10.22
C THR A 288 26.08 35.14 8.80
N TYR A 289 24.96 35.72 8.37
CA TYR A 289 24.46 35.60 7.01
C TYR A 289 23.68 36.87 6.66
N THR A 290 23.65 37.24 5.39
CA THR A 290 22.92 38.42 4.93
C THR A 290 22.16 38.05 3.67
N PHE A 291 20.84 38.23 3.71
CA PHE A 291 19.97 38.11 2.56
C PHE A 291 20.08 39.37 1.71
N SER A 292 20.30 39.18 0.42
CA SER A 292 20.60 40.20 -0.58
C SER A 292 19.69 40.09 -1.80
N ILE A 293 19.15 38.90 -2.08
CA ILE A 293 18.22 38.70 -3.19
C ILE A 293 16.82 39.18 -2.76
N PRO A 294 16.17 40.06 -3.55
CA PRO A 294 14.83 40.54 -3.26
C PRO A 294 13.80 39.42 -3.14
N VAL A 295 12.72 39.70 -2.40
CA VAL A 295 11.56 38.80 -2.31
C VAL A 295 10.92 38.64 -3.70
N PRO A 296 10.76 37.41 -4.21
CA PRO A 296 10.10 37.18 -5.48
C PRO A 296 8.63 37.59 -5.48
N THR A 297 8.13 37.92 -6.66
CA THR A 297 6.72 38.23 -6.93
C THR A 297 6.16 37.23 -7.92
N VAL A 298 4.84 37.27 -8.15
CA VAL A 298 4.20 36.45 -9.19
C VAL A 298 4.80 36.71 -10.58
N GLN A 299 5.32 37.92 -10.82
CA GLN A 299 5.95 38.30 -12.09
C GLN A 299 7.44 37.97 -12.16
N SER A 300 8.04 37.40 -11.11
CA SER A 300 9.46 37.06 -11.11
C SER A 300 9.79 36.00 -12.14
N THR A 301 10.90 36.19 -12.84
CA THR A 301 11.42 35.25 -13.82
C THR A 301 11.94 33.97 -13.16
N LYS A 302 12.09 32.89 -13.93
CA LYS A 302 12.65 31.64 -13.40
C LYS A 302 14.06 31.82 -12.83
N ASP A 303 14.87 32.69 -13.43
CA ASP A 303 16.22 32.99 -12.95
C ASP A 303 16.22 33.72 -11.60
N GLU A 304 15.28 34.65 -11.39
CA GLU A 304 15.11 35.34 -10.10
C GLU A 304 14.62 34.38 -9.00
N LEU A 305 13.67 33.49 -9.34
CA LEU A 305 13.21 32.44 -8.42
C LEU A 305 14.35 31.49 -8.04
N ASN A 306 15.11 31.02 -9.04
CA ASN A 306 16.27 30.16 -8.82
C ASN A 306 17.34 30.85 -7.96
N ALA A 307 17.59 32.14 -8.18
CA ALA A 307 18.55 32.90 -7.39
C ALA A 307 18.12 33.01 -5.92
N LYS A 308 16.84 33.29 -5.65
CA LYS A 308 16.34 33.34 -4.26
C LYS A 308 16.34 31.97 -3.60
N GLN A 309 15.92 30.93 -4.32
CA GLN A 309 15.95 29.56 -3.82
C GLN A 309 17.39 29.13 -3.48
N LEU A 310 18.36 29.51 -4.31
CA LEU A 310 19.78 29.24 -4.06
C LEU A 310 20.30 30.01 -2.84
N GLU A 311 19.91 31.27 -2.65
CA GLU A 311 20.25 32.05 -1.45
C GLU A 311 19.76 31.35 -0.17
N ILE A 312 18.47 30.98 -0.13
CA ILE A 312 17.89 30.24 1.01
C ILE A 312 18.59 28.89 1.22
N SER A 313 18.88 28.16 0.14
CA SER A 313 19.58 26.87 0.21
C SER A 313 20.99 27.02 0.77
N ASN A 314 21.71 28.08 0.38
CA ASN A 314 23.04 28.38 0.91
C ASN A 314 22.98 28.74 2.41
N ALA A 315 21.97 29.49 2.84
CA ALA A 315 21.76 29.81 4.24
C ALA A 315 21.54 28.53 5.08
N LEU A 316 20.66 27.63 4.63
CA LEU A 316 20.42 26.33 5.26
C LEU A 316 21.68 25.47 5.31
N MET A 317 22.44 25.42 4.22
CA MET A 317 23.65 24.61 4.13
C MET A 317 24.71 25.05 5.16
N LEU A 318 24.84 26.36 5.41
CA LEU A 318 25.75 26.88 6.44
C LEU A 318 25.35 26.42 7.85
N ILE A 319 24.05 26.42 8.14
CA ILE A 319 23.51 25.90 9.41
C ILE A 319 23.82 24.40 9.54
N ILE A 320 23.52 23.62 8.50
CA ILE A 320 23.75 22.17 8.46
C ILE A 320 25.23 21.83 8.68
N GLN A 321 26.13 22.51 7.96
CA GLN A 321 27.58 22.32 8.10
C GLN A 321 28.05 22.61 9.53
N HIS A 322 27.50 23.65 10.17
CA HIS A 322 27.82 24.00 11.54
C HIS A 322 27.36 22.91 12.53
N ILE A 323 26.11 22.43 12.39
CA ILE A 323 25.56 21.34 13.22
C ILE A 323 26.42 20.09 13.10
N GLN A 324 26.76 19.69 11.87
CA GLN A 324 27.57 18.49 11.61
C GLN A 324 28.99 18.61 12.17
N SER A 325 29.62 19.78 12.05
CA SER A 325 30.98 20.02 12.56
C SER A 325 31.07 19.98 14.08
N ASN A 326 29.97 20.31 14.77
CA ASN A 326 29.89 20.27 16.24
C ASN A 326 29.37 18.94 16.79
N LYS A 327 28.94 18.00 15.94
CA LYS A 327 28.55 16.63 16.35
C LYS A 327 29.74 15.77 16.82
N SER A 328 30.96 16.19 16.48
CA SER A 328 32.21 15.46 16.79
C SER A 328 32.98 16.01 18.00
N LYS A 329 32.41 16.98 18.72
CA LYS A 329 32.92 17.49 20.00
C LYS A 329 31.94 17.12 21.10
#